data_AF-A0A952R0T6-F1
#
_entry.id   AF-A0A952R0T6-F1
#
_cell.length_a   1.000
_cell.length_b   1.000
_cell.length_c   1.000
_cell.angle_alpha   90.00
_cell.angle_beta   90.00
_cell.angle_gamma   90.00
#
_symmetry.space_group_name_H-M   'P 1'
#
loop_
_entity.id
_entity.type
_entity.pdbx_description
1 polymer ?
#
loop_
_entity_poly.entity_id
_entity_poly.type
_entity_poly.pdbx_seq_one_letter_code
_entity_poly.pdbx_strand_id
1 'polypeptide(L)'
;MNQLLLEAFRHSAWATNTLIITFKHLPAAELDRPARGFGSLIETLNHLVLSDASYVTTLTGEPPAWPKSQTTDLDELKGRADDTAARWERLLSAPFDGERLLYLDQGAYVCHASVVVAQALHHAVAHREQVRGGLADIGVKTQDLQPWEYGLATGRAWWQTASDSGA
;
A
#
# COMPACT_ATOMS: atom_id res chain seq x y z
N MET A 1 -10.31 18.96 3.12
CA MET A 1 -10.61 17.52 3.29
C MET A 1 -10.26 16.84 1.98
N ASN A 2 -9.31 15.91 1.97
CA ASN A 2 -8.71 15.38 0.74
C ASN A 2 -9.39 14.09 0.29
N GLN A 3 -10.72 14.11 0.11
CA GLN A 3 -11.54 12.91 -0.05
C GLN A 3 -11.10 11.99 -1.20
N LEU A 4 -10.71 12.53 -2.35
CA LEU A 4 -10.24 11.72 -3.48
C LEU A 4 -8.92 10.98 -3.15
N LEU A 5 -7.98 11.66 -2.49
CA LEU A 5 -6.74 11.04 -2.04
C LEU A 5 -7.00 10.02 -0.93
N LEU A 6 -7.90 10.35 0.00
CA LEU A 6 -8.29 9.46 1.08
C LEU A 6 -8.79 8.12 0.52
N GLU A 7 -9.65 8.14 -0.49
CA GLU A 7 -10.10 6.92 -1.17
C GLU A 7 -8.97 6.17 -1.90
N ALA A 8 -8.04 6.88 -2.54
CA ALA A 8 -6.88 6.25 -3.17
C ALA A 8 -5.98 5.53 -2.15
N PHE A 9 -5.80 6.10 -0.96
CA PHE A 9 -5.02 5.46 0.11
C PHE A 9 -5.77 4.33 0.80
N ARG A 10 -7.10 4.41 0.94
CA ARG A 10 -7.93 3.28 1.40
C ARG A 10 -7.86 2.10 0.43
N HIS A 11 -7.87 2.36 -0.88
CA HIS A 11 -7.58 1.36 -1.91
C HIS A 11 -6.18 0.76 -1.73
N SER A 12 -5.16 1.60 -1.59
CA SER A 12 -3.77 1.13 -1.41
C SER A 12 -3.64 0.21 -0.20
N ALA A 13 -4.24 0.59 0.94
CA ALA A 13 -4.27 -0.22 2.15
C ALA A 13 -5.00 -1.56 1.96
N TRP A 14 -6.18 -1.55 1.33
CA TRP A 14 -6.93 -2.77 1.01
C TRP A 14 -6.12 -3.74 0.13
N ALA A 15 -5.43 -3.21 -0.87
CA ALA A 15 -4.65 -4.02 -1.79
C ALA A 15 -3.40 -4.64 -1.13
N THR A 16 -2.69 -3.87 -0.30
CA THR A 16 -1.56 -4.39 0.48
C THR A 16 -2.02 -5.47 1.46
N ASN A 17 -3.12 -5.24 2.17
CA ASN A 17 -3.70 -6.21 3.09
C ASN A 17 -4.15 -7.50 2.36
N THR A 18 -4.68 -7.38 1.15
CA THR A 18 -5.03 -8.54 0.31
C THR A 18 -3.81 -9.43 0.03
N LEU A 19 -2.66 -8.85 -0.29
CA LEU A 19 -1.43 -9.62 -0.53
C LEU A 19 -0.93 -10.28 0.75
N ILE A 20 -0.96 -9.58 1.88
CA ILE A 20 -0.56 -10.15 3.18
C ILE A 20 -1.46 -11.34 3.53
N ILE A 21 -2.78 -11.23 3.32
CA ILE A 21 -3.72 -12.33 3.52
C ILE A 21 -3.43 -13.48 2.56
N THR A 22 -3.09 -13.20 1.30
CA THR A 22 -2.67 -14.24 0.34
C THR A 22 -1.44 -15.00 0.86
N PHE A 23 -0.42 -14.29 1.34
CA PHE A 23 0.82 -14.88 1.85
C PHE A 23 0.57 -15.80 3.05
N LYS A 24 -0.42 -15.50 3.91
CA LYS A 24 -0.78 -16.34 5.06
C LYS A 24 -1.25 -17.75 4.69
N HIS A 25 -1.67 -17.95 3.44
CA HIS A 25 -2.10 -19.25 2.94
C HIS A 25 -0.98 -20.03 2.23
N LEU A 26 0.23 -19.47 2.16
CA LEU A 26 1.37 -20.09 1.50
C LEU A 26 2.34 -20.71 2.52
N PRO A 27 3.02 -21.82 2.17
CA PRO A 27 4.12 -22.33 2.97
C PRO A 27 5.23 -21.29 3.08
N ALA A 28 5.87 -21.17 4.25
CA ALA A 28 6.98 -20.23 4.47
C ALA A 28 8.10 -20.35 3.42
N ALA A 29 8.41 -21.58 2.99
CA ALA A 29 9.40 -21.85 1.95
C ALA A 29 9.07 -21.23 0.57
N GLU A 30 7.80 -20.97 0.26
CA GLU A 30 7.40 -20.26 -0.95
C GLU A 30 7.65 -18.75 -0.83
N LEU A 31 7.53 -18.20 0.37
CA LEU A 31 7.71 -16.77 0.63
C LEU A 31 9.18 -16.34 0.51
N ASP A 32 10.10 -17.23 0.88
CA ASP A 32 11.55 -17.03 0.79
C ASP A 32 12.12 -17.34 -0.60
N ARG A 33 11.29 -17.76 -1.58
CA ARG A 33 11.79 -18.02 -2.93
C ARG A 33 12.32 -16.76 -3.58
N PRO A 34 13.45 -16.85 -4.31
CA PRO A 34 13.95 -15.72 -5.09
C PRO A 34 12.88 -15.20 -6.05
N ALA A 35 12.63 -13.89 -6.00
CA ALA A 35 11.65 -13.22 -6.81
C ALA A 35 12.23 -11.90 -7.34
N ARG A 36 11.60 -11.37 -8.39
CA ARG A 36 11.92 -10.02 -8.88
C ARG A 36 11.54 -9.00 -7.79
N GLY A 37 12.36 -7.96 -7.63
CA GLY A 37 12.19 -6.98 -6.55
C GLY A 37 13.36 -7.06 -5.58
N PHE A 38 13.08 -7.38 -4.32
CA PHE A 38 14.05 -7.30 -3.22
C PHE A 38 14.49 -8.67 -2.73
N GLY A 39 15.11 -9.49 -3.58
CA GLY A 39 15.58 -10.82 -3.18
C GLY A 39 14.47 -11.86 -3.25
N SER A 40 13.49 -11.81 -2.35
CA SER A 40 12.37 -12.76 -2.26
C SER A 40 10.98 -12.07 -2.22
N LEU A 41 9.92 -12.87 -2.23
CA LEU A 41 8.54 -12.37 -2.13
C LEU A 41 8.29 -11.67 -0.79
N ILE A 42 8.71 -12.27 0.33
CA ILE A 42 8.53 -11.67 1.66
C ILE A 42 9.36 -10.42 1.86
N GLU A 43 10.58 -10.39 1.31
CA GLU A 43 11.44 -9.21 1.38
C GLU A 43 10.85 -8.05 0.55
N THR A 44 10.28 -8.35 -0.63
CA THR A 44 9.59 -7.35 -1.46
C THR A 44 8.33 -6.81 -0.77
N LEU A 45 7.56 -7.67 -0.10
CA LEU A 45 6.39 -7.25 0.68
C LEU A 45 6.77 -6.43 1.91
N ASN A 46 7.87 -6.80 2.59
CA ASN A 46 8.43 -5.99 3.68
C ASN A 46 8.87 -4.62 3.17
N HIS A 47 9.60 -4.55 2.05
CA HIS A 47 10.01 -3.29 1.45
C HIS A 47 8.81 -2.39 1.17
N LEU A 48 7.75 -2.94 0.56
CA LEU A 48 6.50 -2.21 0.34
C LEU A 48 5.94 -1.58 1.63
N VAL A 49 5.76 -2.37 2.69
CA VAL A 49 5.18 -1.90 3.96
C VAL A 49 6.08 -0.88 4.66
N LEU A 50 7.39 -1.12 4.69
CA LEU A 50 8.36 -0.22 5.30
C LEU A 50 8.45 1.12 4.55
N SER A 51 8.43 1.10 3.22
CA SER A 51 8.46 2.31 2.39
C SER A 51 7.20 3.14 2.53
N ASP A 52 6.02 2.53 2.57
CA ASP A 52 4.75 3.26 2.76
C ASP A 52 4.73 4.02 4.10
N ALA A 53 5.17 3.35 5.17
CA ALA A 53 5.35 3.98 6.48
C ALA A 53 6.39 5.11 6.45
N SER A 54 7.46 4.93 5.66
CA SER A 54 8.48 5.97 5.48
C SER A 54 7.90 7.21 4.81
N TYR A 55 7.06 7.07 3.77
CA TYR A 55 6.44 8.21 3.10
C TYR A 55 5.51 9.01 4.02
N VAL A 56 4.65 8.35 4.78
CA VAL A 56 3.79 9.08 5.74
C VAL A 56 4.63 9.70 6.87
N THR A 57 5.72 9.05 7.30
CA THR A 57 6.69 9.64 8.26
C THR A 57 7.34 10.90 7.69
N THR A 58 7.75 10.89 6.42
CA THR A 58 8.32 12.06 5.75
C THR A 58 7.36 13.26 5.75
N LEU A 59 6.06 13.01 5.62
CA LEU A 59 5.05 14.07 5.59
C LEU A 59 4.67 14.57 7.00
N THR A 60 4.70 13.71 8.00
CA THR A 60 4.22 14.02 9.36
C THR A 60 5.34 14.38 10.32
N GLY A 61 6.57 13.91 10.07
CA GLY A 61 7.66 13.92 11.04
C GLY A 61 7.50 12.87 12.16
N GLU A 62 6.47 12.02 12.09
CA GLU A 62 6.11 11.09 13.16
C GLU A 62 6.41 9.64 12.74
N PRO A 63 7.50 9.03 13.24
CA PRO A 63 7.81 7.65 12.91
C PRO A 63 6.81 6.66 13.54
N PRO A 64 6.69 5.45 13.00
CA PRO A 64 6.00 4.36 13.68
C PRO A 64 6.68 3.96 14.98
N ALA A 65 5.89 3.39 15.91
CA ALA A 65 6.40 2.85 17.17
C ALA A 65 7.07 1.47 17.00
N TRP A 66 6.79 0.79 15.89
CA TRP A 66 7.37 -0.50 15.53
C TRP A 66 8.72 -0.33 14.81
N PRO A 67 9.62 -1.34 14.86
CA PRO A 67 10.96 -1.23 14.30
C PRO A 67 10.95 -1.23 12.76
N LYS A 68 11.78 -0.39 12.15
CA LYS A 68 11.98 -0.34 10.68
C LYS A 68 12.88 -1.49 10.16
N SER A 69 12.65 -2.70 10.63
CA SER A 69 13.36 -3.92 10.20
C SER A 69 12.41 -4.85 9.45
N GLN A 70 12.94 -5.74 8.62
CA GLN A 70 12.11 -6.79 8.01
C GLN A 70 11.61 -7.78 9.08
N THR A 71 10.51 -8.45 8.78
CA THR A 71 9.94 -9.54 9.59
C THR A 71 9.36 -10.64 8.69
N THR A 72 9.44 -11.90 9.14
CA THR A 72 8.75 -13.03 8.51
C THR A 72 7.40 -13.32 9.16
N ASP A 73 7.07 -12.62 10.25
CA ASP A 73 5.75 -12.70 10.90
C ASP A 73 4.73 -11.89 10.09
N LEU A 74 3.80 -12.59 9.44
CA LEU A 74 2.76 -12.00 8.62
C LEU A 74 1.65 -11.31 9.43
N ASP A 75 1.46 -11.66 10.71
CA ASP A 75 0.56 -10.94 11.61
C ASP A 75 1.19 -9.61 12.02
N GLU A 76 2.48 -9.61 12.34
CA GLU A 76 3.24 -8.40 12.58
C GLU A 76 3.22 -7.48 11.35
N LEU A 77 3.52 -8.02 10.16
CA LEU A 77 3.53 -7.26 8.91
C LEU A 77 2.16 -6.66 8.61
N LYS A 78 1.08 -7.40 8.88
CA LYS A 78 -0.29 -6.89 8.78
C LYS A 78 -0.53 -5.72 9.75
N GLY A 79 -0.14 -5.86 11.01
CA GLY A 79 -0.31 -4.80 12.01
C GLY A 79 0.42 -3.51 11.62
N ARG A 80 1.62 -3.62 11.05
CA ARG A 80 2.38 -2.48 10.52
C ARG A 80 1.67 -1.80 9.33
N ALA A 81 1.10 -2.59 8.42
CA ALA A 81 0.32 -2.07 7.29
C ALA A 81 -0.95 -1.35 7.75
N ASP A 82 -1.67 -1.90 8.74
CA ASP A 82 -2.87 -1.29 9.31
C ASP A 82 -2.56 0.02 10.07
N ASP A 83 -1.47 0.07 10.86
CA ASP A 83 -1.02 1.31 11.52
C ASP A 83 -0.67 2.38 10.48
N THR A 84 0.01 2.00 9.40
CA THR A 84 0.36 2.90 8.30
C THR A 84 -0.88 3.44 7.59
N ALA A 85 -1.87 2.58 7.31
CA ALA A 85 -3.15 2.99 6.75
C ALA A 85 -3.87 4.00 7.67
N ALA A 86 -3.88 3.76 8.99
CA ALA A 86 -4.46 4.68 9.95
C ALA A 86 -3.73 6.03 10.01
N ARG A 87 -2.41 6.06 9.78
CA ARG A 87 -1.63 7.32 9.68
C ARG A 87 -2.01 8.12 8.44
N TRP A 88 -2.13 7.46 7.28
CA TRP A 88 -2.62 8.10 6.05
C TRP A 88 -4.03 8.63 6.20
N GLU A 89 -4.93 7.84 6.80
CA GLU A 89 -6.31 8.23 7.09
C GLU A 89 -6.35 9.51 7.94
N ARG A 90 -5.55 9.58 9.03
CA ARG A 90 -5.45 10.78 9.88
C ARG A 90 -4.92 11.98 9.11
N LEU A 91 -3.84 11.81 8.35
CA LEU A 91 -3.21 12.89 7.58
C LEU A 91 -4.17 13.50 6.55
N LEU A 92 -4.87 12.66 5.79
CA LEU A 92 -5.70 13.08 4.66
C LEU A 92 -7.12 13.52 5.06
N SER A 93 -7.55 13.19 6.29
CA SER A 93 -8.80 13.69 6.88
C SER A 93 -8.72 15.16 7.27
N ALA A 94 -7.52 15.70 7.49
CA ALA A 94 -7.29 17.13 7.79
C ALA A 94 -6.93 17.94 6.52
N PRO A 95 -7.02 19.28 6.55
CA PRO A 95 -6.37 20.11 5.55
C PRO A 95 -4.87 19.82 5.49
N PHE A 96 -4.33 19.63 4.28
CA PHE A 96 -2.94 19.33 4.05
C PHE A 96 -2.41 20.22 2.93
N ASP A 97 -1.31 20.92 3.18
CA ASP A 97 -0.66 21.77 2.19
C ASP A 97 0.27 20.93 1.31
N GLY A 98 -0.17 20.65 0.09
CA GLY A 98 0.62 19.94 -0.91
C GLY A 98 1.78 20.76 -1.46
N GLU A 99 1.75 22.08 -1.37
CA GLU A 99 2.76 23.00 -1.88
C GLU A 99 3.88 23.26 -0.86
N ARG A 100 3.72 22.82 0.39
CA ARG A 100 4.79 22.84 1.39
C ARG A 100 6.04 22.14 0.87
N LEU A 101 7.18 22.82 0.92
CA LEU A 101 8.48 22.25 0.57
C LEU A 101 8.95 21.23 1.63
N LEU A 102 9.49 20.12 1.16
CA LEU A 102 10.15 19.09 1.94
C LEU A 102 11.62 19.01 1.51
N TYR A 103 12.48 18.91 2.52
CA TYR A 103 13.93 18.83 2.36
C TYR A 103 14.36 17.40 2.70
N LEU A 104 14.55 16.59 1.68
CA LEU A 104 14.95 15.19 1.76
C LEU A 104 16.47 15.06 1.57
N ASP A 105 17.03 13.90 1.87
CA ASP A 105 18.45 13.58 1.68
C ASP A 105 19.38 14.65 2.31
N GLN A 106 19.12 14.95 3.59
CA GLN A 106 19.83 16.00 4.36
C GLN A 106 19.80 17.38 3.68
N GLY A 107 18.76 17.66 2.89
CA GLY A 107 18.57 18.91 2.16
C GLY A 107 19.12 18.90 0.73
N ALA A 108 19.73 17.81 0.28
CA ALA A 108 20.21 17.68 -1.11
C ALA A 108 19.08 17.57 -2.13
N TYR A 109 17.88 17.14 -1.69
CA TYR A 109 16.72 17.01 -2.55
C TYR A 109 15.53 17.78 -1.99
N VAL A 110 15.01 18.75 -2.76
CA VAL A 110 13.85 19.57 -2.36
C VAL A 110 12.68 19.26 -3.29
N CYS A 111 11.51 19.00 -2.71
CA CYS A 111 10.28 18.78 -3.47
C CYS A 111 9.05 19.29 -2.72
N HIS A 112 7.94 19.45 -3.43
CA HIS A 112 6.65 19.72 -2.80
C HIS A 112 6.09 18.45 -2.14
N ALA A 113 5.34 18.61 -1.05
CA ALA A 113 4.72 17.49 -0.34
C ALA A 113 3.81 16.63 -1.22
N SER A 114 3.17 17.24 -2.23
CA SER A 114 2.37 16.56 -3.24
C SER A 114 3.16 15.49 -4.01
N VAL A 115 4.46 15.70 -4.25
CA VAL A 115 5.35 14.73 -4.91
C VAL A 115 5.49 13.47 -4.06
N VAL A 116 5.65 13.62 -2.75
CA VAL A 116 5.78 12.49 -1.80
C VAL A 116 4.47 11.70 -1.72
N VAL A 117 3.31 12.38 -1.72
CA VAL A 117 1.99 11.73 -1.74
C VAL A 117 1.80 10.91 -3.03
N ALA A 118 2.11 11.49 -4.18
CA ALA A 118 2.01 10.79 -5.46
C ALA A 118 2.99 9.60 -5.54
N GLN A 119 4.21 9.80 -5.05
CA GLN A 119 5.23 8.76 -4.99
C GLN A 119 4.82 7.58 -4.12
N ALA A 120 4.17 7.82 -2.97
CA ALA A 120 3.68 6.74 -2.11
C ALA A 120 2.70 5.80 -2.84
N LEU A 121 1.74 6.36 -3.58
CA LEU A 121 0.79 5.59 -4.38
C LEU A 121 1.49 4.86 -5.54
N HIS A 122 2.36 5.56 -6.28
CA HIS A 122 3.10 4.98 -7.41
C HIS A 122 3.99 3.80 -6.96
N HIS A 123 4.78 4.02 -5.91
CA HIS A 123 5.67 3.01 -5.33
C HIS A 123 4.87 1.81 -4.82
N ALA A 124 3.75 2.05 -4.14
CA ALA A 124 2.90 0.97 -3.66
C ALA A 124 2.36 0.11 -4.80
N VAL A 125 1.87 0.71 -5.90
CA VAL A 125 1.41 -0.05 -7.07
C VAL A 125 2.55 -0.83 -7.71
N ALA A 126 3.70 -0.20 -7.94
CA ALA A 126 4.83 -0.83 -8.60
C ALA A 126 5.31 -2.11 -7.87
N HIS A 127 5.45 -2.05 -6.55
CA HIS A 127 5.90 -3.21 -5.78
C HIS A 127 4.80 -4.24 -5.56
N ARG A 128 3.52 -3.85 -5.49
CA ARG A 128 2.41 -4.81 -5.52
C ARG A 128 2.41 -5.63 -6.81
N GLU A 129 2.63 -5.00 -7.97
CA GLU A 129 2.73 -5.74 -9.24
C GLU A 129 3.97 -6.65 -9.31
N GLN A 130 5.10 -6.25 -8.71
CA GLN A 130 6.25 -7.16 -8.57
C GLN A 130 5.91 -8.39 -7.72
N VAL A 131 5.26 -8.20 -6.57
CA VAL A 131 4.81 -9.30 -5.71
C VAL A 131 3.82 -10.21 -6.46
N ARG A 132 2.84 -9.63 -7.17
CA ARG A 132 1.87 -10.42 -7.97
C ARG A 132 2.56 -11.21 -9.08
N GLY A 133 3.54 -10.62 -9.75
CA GLY A 133 4.34 -11.31 -10.76
C GLY A 133 5.08 -12.51 -10.18
N GLY A 134 5.77 -12.34 -9.05
CA GLY A 134 6.46 -13.46 -8.42
C GLY A 134 5.51 -14.53 -7.84
N LEU A 135 4.32 -14.14 -7.36
CA LEU A 135 3.28 -15.11 -7.00
C LEU A 135 2.79 -15.91 -8.22
N ALA A 136 2.65 -15.26 -9.38
CA ALA A 136 2.29 -15.93 -10.61
C ALA A 136 3.38 -16.91 -11.08
N ASP A 137 4.67 -16.57 -10.90
CA ASP A 137 5.80 -17.43 -11.22
C ASP A 137 5.79 -18.76 -10.44
N ILE A 138 5.22 -18.78 -9.22
CA ILE A 138 5.02 -20.00 -8.41
C ILE A 138 3.62 -20.61 -8.54
N GLY A 139 2.84 -20.17 -9.53
CA GLY A 139 1.50 -20.71 -9.83
C GLY A 139 0.38 -20.23 -8.91
N VAL A 140 0.63 -19.22 -8.06
CA VAL A 140 -0.37 -18.65 -7.17
C VAL A 140 -1.14 -17.55 -7.91
N LYS A 141 -2.43 -17.78 -8.15
CA LYS A 141 -3.33 -16.77 -8.70
C LYS A 141 -3.77 -15.80 -7.61
N THR A 142 -3.56 -14.51 -7.84
CA THR A 142 -4.07 -13.44 -6.98
C THR A 142 -5.28 -12.77 -7.61
N GLN A 143 -6.19 -12.27 -6.78
CA GLN A 143 -7.22 -11.34 -7.25
C GLN A 143 -6.58 -10.08 -7.83
N ASP A 144 -7.33 -9.38 -8.68
CA ASP A 144 -6.91 -8.07 -9.15
C ASP A 144 -6.87 -7.09 -7.96
N LEU A 145 -5.86 -6.22 -7.95
CA LEU A 145 -5.64 -5.23 -6.90
C LEU A 145 -5.97 -3.82 -7.37
N GLN A 146 -6.60 -3.67 -8.53
CA GLN A 146 -6.96 -2.37 -9.09
C GLN A 146 -8.13 -1.68 -8.35
N PRO A 147 -8.32 -0.36 -8.53
CA PRO A 147 -9.38 0.39 -7.85
C PRO A 147 -10.81 -0.08 -8.16
N TRP A 148 -11.09 -0.63 -9.35
CA TRP A 148 -12.43 -1.17 -9.65
C TRP A 148 -12.76 -2.37 -8.74
N GLU A 149 -11.77 -3.23 -8.50
CA GLU A 149 -11.93 -4.42 -7.66
C GLU A 149 -12.12 -4.04 -6.18
N TYR A 150 -11.38 -3.03 -5.71
CA TYR A 150 -11.65 -2.40 -4.43
C TYR A 150 -13.06 -1.82 -4.36
N GLY A 151 -13.51 -1.17 -5.44
CA GLY A 151 -14.85 -0.63 -5.55
C GLY A 151 -15.92 -1.70 -5.32
N LEU A 152 -15.81 -2.81 -6.03
CA LEU A 152 -16.71 -3.96 -5.89
C LEU A 152 -16.62 -4.58 -4.49
N ALA A 153 -15.41 -4.79 -3.97
CA ALA A 153 -15.17 -5.40 -2.66
C ALA A 153 -15.71 -4.57 -1.47
N THR A 154 -15.90 -3.26 -1.66
CA THR A 154 -16.34 -2.34 -0.61
C THR A 154 -17.73 -1.75 -0.83
N GLY A 155 -18.42 -2.14 -1.90
CA GLY A 155 -19.72 -1.57 -2.27
C GLY A 155 -19.65 -0.14 -2.81
N ARG A 156 -18.45 0.34 -3.17
CA ARG A 156 -18.23 1.64 -3.83
C ARG A 156 -18.40 1.58 -5.35
N ALA A 157 -18.47 0.38 -5.91
CA ALA A 157 -18.88 0.12 -7.28
C ALA A 157 -19.87 -1.05 -7.29
N TRP A 158 -20.81 -1.02 -8.22
CA TRP A 158 -21.77 -2.10 -8.45
C TRP A 158 -22.16 -2.14 -9.92
N TRP A 159 -22.55 -3.32 -10.38
CA TRP A 159 -23.18 -3.48 -11.69
C TRP A 159 -24.66 -3.11 -11.56
N GLN A 160 -25.13 -2.20 -12.40
CA GLN A 160 -26.55 -1.89 -12.46
C GLN A 160 -27.28 -3.01 -13.21
N THR A 161 -28.37 -3.53 -12.65
CA THR A 161 -29.23 -4.46 -13.37
C THR A 161 -30.38 -3.71 -14.06
N ALA A 162 -30.95 -4.27 -15.12
CA ALA A 162 -32.05 -3.64 -15.87
C ALA A 162 -33.33 -3.41 -15.03
N SER A 163 -33.45 -4.03 -13.86
CA SER A 163 -34.54 -3.80 -12.91
C SER A 163 -34.32 -2.59 -11.99
N ASP A 164 -33.11 -2.04 -11.93
CA ASP A 164 -32.77 -0.88 -11.08
C ASP A 164 -32.97 0.46 -11.82
N SER A 165 -33.18 0.41 -13.14
CA SER A 165 -33.62 1.56 -13.95
C SER A 165 -35.14 1.60 -13.96
N GLY A 166 -35.73 2.11 -12.88
CA GLY A 166 -37.13 2.49 -12.88
C GLY A 166 -37.39 3.45 -14.06
N ALA A 167 -38.22 3.00 -15.00
CA ALA A 167 -38.96 3.89 -15.89
C ALA A 167 -40.01 4.68 -15.09
#